data_AF-A0A7Y6AEV0-F1
#
_entry.id   AF-A0A7Y6AEV0-F1
#
_cell.length_a   1.000
_cell.length_b   1.000
_cell.length_c   1.000
_cell.angle_alpha   90.00
_cell.angle_beta   90.00
_cell.angle_gamma   90.00
#
_symmetry.space_group_name_H-M   'P 1'
#
loop_
_entity.id
_entity.type
_entity.pdbx_description
1 polymer ?
#
loop_
_entity_poly.entity_id
_entity_poly.type
_entity_poly.pdbx_seq_one_letter_code
_entity_poly.pdbx_strand_id
1 'polypeptide(L)'
;MGTHNGATSGAAAFTPDALSVGARHLEVGGDWVASFAVVGFPREVHAGWLSPLLTYPGRLDVALHVEPIDPTVAAARLRKQLAKLESGRRQTAEHGRLSDPRVEAATEDAYDLSSRVARGEGKLFRVGLYLTVHAGSAQTLADEVAAVRSLCASLLLDAKHTTYRSLQGWVSTLPMGLDLIGMRRTFDTAALAAAFPFTSPDLPAPDPTSVAAPSGVLYGYNIGSQGLVHWDRFGDGMHNHNSVILGRSGSGKSYLVKLELLRSLYRGIEVAVVDPEDEYSRLAGAVGGTHVRLGAAGVRLNPFDLPIHSRADGHRTAPKDALVRRSLFLHTVIAVLLGTPLEAAERAALDRAIATTYQSVGITADPRTWTRPSPTLRVLRDQLAHADQTAQSLAARLHPFVDGAFKHLFDGPSSATGEGHLVVF
;
A
#
# COMPACT_ATOMS: atom_id res chain seq x y z
N MET A 1 4.57 -42.04 31.43
CA MET A 1 3.23 -42.33 31.99
C MET A 1 2.81 -41.10 32.78
N GLY A 2 1.84 -40.28 32.41
CA GLY A 2 0.88 -40.26 31.31
C GLY A 2 -0.05 -39.09 31.59
N THR A 3 0.01 -38.06 30.74
CA THR A 3 -1.16 -37.42 30.13
C THR A 3 -2.47 -37.43 30.93
N HIS A 4 -2.84 -36.26 31.47
CA HIS A 4 -4.23 -35.79 31.42
C HIS A 4 -4.27 -34.46 30.67
N ASN A 5 -4.60 -34.59 29.39
CA ASN A 5 -5.10 -33.53 28.52
C ASN A 5 -6.56 -33.23 28.90
N GLY A 6 -6.99 -31.98 28.76
CA GLY A 6 -8.35 -31.58 29.11
C GLY A 6 -8.71 -30.13 28.80
N ALA A 7 -8.43 -29.68 27.59
CA ALA A 7 -9.16 -28.65 26.83
C ALA A 7 -9.98 -27.59 27.62
N THR A 8 -9.39 -26.41 27.86
CA THR A 8 -10.15 -25.16 28.11
C THR A 8 -9.53 -23.93 27.42
N SER A 9 -8.82 -24.08 26.29
CA SER A 9 -8.13 -22.95 25.65
C SER A 9 -8.88 -22.27 24.50
N GLY A 10 -10.15 -22.64 24.25
CA GLY A 10 -10.97 -21.97 23.22
C GLY A 10 -11.62 -20.67 23.71
N ALA A 11 -12.09 -20.64 24.97
CA ALA A 11 -12.75 -19.47 25.55
C ALA A 11 -11.76 -18.46 26.15
N ALA A 12 -10.61 -18.94 26.66
CA ALA A 12 -9.57 -18.10 27.25
C ALA A 12 -8.91 -17.14 26.24
N ALA A 13 -9.01 -17.40 24.94
CA ALA A 13 -8.46 -16.52 23.91
C ALA A 13 -9.22 -15.18 23.76
N PHE A 14 -10.43 -15.06 24.34
CA PHE A 14 -11.31 -13.90 24.16
C PHE A 14 -11.77 -13.26 25.48
N THR A 15 -11.26 -13.71 26.62
CA THR A 15 -11.60 -13.14 27.93
C THR A 15 -10.37 -12.52 28.57
N PRO A 16 -10.42 -11.24 28.97
CA PRO A 16 -9.30 -10.60 29.65
C PRO A 16 -9.01 -11.32 30.98
N ASP A 17 -7.72 -11.44 31.33
CA ASP A 17 -7.27 -12.14 32.55
C ASP A 17 -7.87 -11.54 33.84
N ALA A 18 -8.12 -10.24 33.84
CA ALA A 18 -8.79 -9.52 34.92
C ALA A 18 -9.53 -8.28 34.39
N LEU A 19 -10.60 -7.90 35.11
CA LEU A 19 -11.40 -6.70 34.86
C LEU A 19 -11.57 -5.91 36.16
N SER A 20 -11.07 -4.67 36.20
CA SER A 20 -11.37 -3.71 37.27
C SER A 20 -12.32 -2.63 36.77
N VAL A 21 -13.33 -2.29 37.56
CA VAL A 21 -14.38 -1.33 37.18
C VAL A 21 -14.24 -0.05 38.00
N GLY A 22 -13.69 0.99 37.38
CA GLY A 22 -13.64 2.34 37.94
C GLY A 22 -14.88 3.16 37.57
N ALA A 23 -15.03 4.33 38.20
CA ALA A 23 -16.16 5.22 37.92
C ALA A 23 -16.18 5.73 36.48
N ARG A 24 -15.02 6.01 35.87
CA ARG A 24 -14.92 6.56 34.49
C ARG A 24 -14.01 5.76 33.57
N HIS A 25 -13.42 4.68 34.07
CA HIS A 25 -12.50 3.84 33.33
C HIS A 25 -12.71 2.37 33.71
N LEU A 26 -12.16 1.47 32.90
CA LEU A 26 -11.94 0.08 33.26
C LEU A 26 -10.45 -0.23 33.09
N GLU A 27 -9.99 -1.23 33.82
CA GLU A 27 -8.71 -1.90 33.56
C GLU A 27 -9.02 -3.29 33.02
N VAL A 28 -8.54 -3.61 31.81
CA VAL A 28 -8.87 -4.82 31.07
C VAL A 28 -7.57 -5.45 30.60
N GLY A 29 -7.12 -6.54 31.24
CA GLY A 29 -5.90 -7.25 30.80
C GLY A 29 -4.64 -6.38 30.69
N GLY A 30 -4.50 -5.37 31.55
CA GLY A 30 -3.39 -4.40 31.54
C GLY A 30 -3.64 -3.12 30.73
N ASP A 31 -4.70 -3.06 29.93
CA ASP A 31 -5.13 -1.85 29.23
C ASP A 31 -6.07 -1.00 30.09
N TRP A 32 -5.94 0.32 29.98
CA TRP A 32 -6.83 1.30 30.58
C TRP A 32 -7.80 1.80 29.52
N VAL A 33 -9.11 1.70 29.79
CA VAL A 33 -10.15 2.11 28.83
C VAL A 33 -11.14 3.08 29.43
N ALA A 34 -11.64 4.03 28.66
CA ALA A 34 -12.70 4.95 29.06
C ALA A 34 -13.73 5.14 27.94
N SER A 35 -15.00 5.02 28.31
CA SER A 35 -16.11 5.07 27.34
C SER A 35 -16.99 6.31 27.48
N PHE A 36 -17.46 6.80 26.34
CA PHE A 36 -18.27 8.00 26.20
C PHE A 36 -19.56 7.70 25.43
N ALA A 37 -20.61 8.43 25.79
CA ALA A 37 -21.81 8.55 24.98
C ALA A 37 -21.88 9.95 24.39
N VAL A 38 -22.13 10.03 23.09
CA VAL A 38 -22.36 11.31 22.41
C VAL A 38 -23.84 11.68 22.60
N VAL A 39 -24.08 12.80 23.27
CA VAL A 39 -25.43 13.28 23.61
C VAL A 39 -25.83 14.54 22.83
N GLY A 40 -24.83 15.34 22.43
CA GLY A 40 -24.98 16.52 21.58
C GLY A 40 -24.42 16.24 20.20
N PHE A 41 -25.13 16.71 19.18
CA PHE A 41 -24.79 16.51 17.77
C PHE A 41 -24.88 17.84 17.02
N PRO A 42 -24.08 18.05 15.96
CA PRO A 42 -24.25 19.19 15.06
C PRO A 42 -25.66 19.20 14.47
N ARG A 43 -26.14 20.40 14.11
CA ARG A 43 -27.44 20.55 13.45
C ARG A 43 -27.42 20.01 12.02
N GLU A 44 -26.32 20.24 11.32
CA GLU A 44 -26.10 19.82 9.93
C GLU A 44 -24.81 19.01 9.85
N VAL A 45 -24.80 18.02 8.97
CA VAL A 45 -23.65 17.14 8.76
C VAL A 45 -23.32 17.06 7.28
N HIS A 46 -22.02 17.01 6.98
CA HIS A 46 -21.50 16.72 5.66
C HIS A 46 -21.25 15.22 5.50
N ALA A 47 -21.07 14.76 4.26
CA ALA A 47 -20.69 13.37 3.99
C ALA A 47 -19.36 13.04 4.68
N GLY A 48 -19.31 11.92 5.40
CA GLY A 48 -18.13 11.48 6.15
C GLY A 48 -17.89 12.22 7.46
N TRP A 49 -18.91 12.82 8.09
CA TRP A 49 -18.71 13.65 9.30
C TRP A 49 -18.13 12.90 10.52
N LEU A 50 -18.20 11.56 10.55
CA LEU A 50 -17.51 10.73 11.55
C LEU A 50 -16.07 10.39 11.19
N SER A 51 -15.62 10.69 9.97
CA SER A 51 -14.29 10.33 9.46
C SER A 51 -13.15 10.73 10.42
N PRO A 52 -13.12 11.94 11.01
CA PRO A 52 -12.03 12.31 11.92
C PRO A 52 -11.93 11.45 13.18
N LEU A 53 -13.05 10.86 13.64
CA LEU A 53 -13.03 9.89 14.75
C LEU A 53 -12.56 8.51 14.28
N LEU A 54 -12.89 8.11 13.06
CA LEU A 54 -12.51 6.82 12.49
C LEU A 54 -11.03 6.77 12.07
N THR A 55 -10.44 7.92 11.75
CA THR A 55 -9.01 8.07 11.42
C THR A 55 -8.17 8.64 12.56
N TYR A 56 -8.71 8.60 13.79
CA TYR A 56 -7.99 9.06 14.98
C TYR A 56 -6.68 8.25 15.15
N PRO A 57 -5.51 8.89 15.36
CA PRO A 57 -4.22 8.20 15.38
C PRO A 57 -4.00 7.31 16.60
N GLY A 58 -4.81 7.45 17.66
CA GLY A 58 -4.80 6.57 18.83
C GLY A 58 -5.80 5.41 18.73
N ARG A 59 -5.80 4.53 19.73
CA ARG A 59 -6.73 3.38 19.76
C ARG A 59 -8.10 3.83 20.27
N LEU A 60 -9.01 4.05 19.32
CA LEU A 60 -10.38 4.52 19.56
C LEU A 60 -11.37 3.56 18.89
N ASP A 61 -12.28 2.98 19.67
CA ASP A 61 -13.45 2.29 19.13
C ASP A 61 -14.59 3.28 18.94
N VAL A 62 -15.25 3.23 17.79
CA VAL A 62 -16.45 4.01 17.46
C VAL A 62 -17.58 3.05 17.14
N ALA A 63 -18.64 3.08 17.95
CA ALA A 63 -19.80 2.21 17.75
C ALA A 63 -21.07 3.03 17.49
N LEU A 64 -21.73 2.71 16.37
CA LEU A 64 -22.99 3.29 15.97
C LEU A 64 -24.09 2.23 16.06
N HIS A 65 -25.01 2.41 17.00
CA HIS A 65 -26.19 1.56 17.15
C HIS A 65 -27.35 2.18 16.40
N VAL A 66 -27.89 1.46 15.42
CA VAL A 66 -28.94 1.97 14.53
C VAL A 66 -30.19 1.11 14.65
N GLU A 67 -31.29 1.70 15.10
CA GLU A 67 -32.58 1.03 15.21
C GLU A 67 -33.64 1.79 14.40
N PRO A 68 -34.25 1.19 13.36
CA PRO A 68 -35.29 1.86 12.58
C PRO A 68 -36.53 2.13 13.45
N ILE A 69 -37.15 3.30 13.26
CA ILE A 69 -38.42 3.64 13.89
C ILE A 69 -39.55 3.24 12.95
N ASP A 70 -40.57 2.57 13.49
CA ASP A 70 -41.78 2.24 12.73
C ASP A 70 -42.38 3.50 12.06
N PRO A 71 -42.72 3.47 10.76
CA PRO A 71 -43.22 4.65 10.04
C PRO A 71 -44.47 5.28 10.65
N THR A 72 -45.38 4.47 11.22
CA THR A 72 -46.61 4.99 11.83
C THR A 72 -46.29 5.75 13.13
N VAL A 73 -45.37 5.22 13.92
CA VAL A 73 -44.88 5.86 15.16
C VAL A 73 -44.09 7.13 14.83
N ALA A 74 -43.26 7.10 13.79
CA ALA A 74 -42.51 8.25 13.30
C ALA A 74 -43.45 9.39 12.89
N ALA A 75 -44.46 9.11 12.06
CA ALA A 75 -45.46 10.09 11.63
C ALA A 75 -46.25 10.68 12.81
N ALA A 76 -46.68 9.85 13.77
CA ALA A 76 -47.40 10.30 14.96
C ALA A 76 -46.53 11.23 15.85
N ARG A 77 -45.25 10.90 16.03
CA ARG A 77 -44.31 11.72 16.81
C ARG A 77 -44.04 13.07 16.13
N LEU A 78 -43.80 13.06 14.82
CA LEU A 78 -43.57 14.29 14.04
C LEU A 78 -44.78 15.22 14.08
N ARG A 79 -46.01 14.69 13.92
CA ARG A 79 -47.24 15.48 14.08
C ARG A 79 -47.36 16.11 15.47
N LYS A 80 -47.08 15.36 16.52
CA LYS A 80 -47.11 15.88 17.91
C LYS A 80 -46.06 16.98 18.12
N GLN A 81 -44.87 16.81 17.55
CA GLN A 81 -43.79 17.80 17.63
C GLN A 81 -44.14 19.07 16.85
N LEU A 82 -44.67 18.95 15.64
CA LEU A 82 -45.18 20.07 14.84
C LEU A 82 -46.28 20.84 15.58
N ALA A 83 -47.26 20.14 16.16
CA ALA A 83 -48.32 20.78 16.94
C ALA A 83 -47.77 21.58 18.14
N LYS A 84 -46.72 21.05 18.81
CA LYS A 84 -46.05 21.76 19.91
C LYS A 84 -45.32 23.02 19.44
N LEU A 85 -44.60 22.93 18.32
CA LEU A 85 -43.87 24.07 17.73
C LEU A 85 -44.85 25.16 17.25
N GLU A 86 -45.92 24.76 16.57
CA GLU A 86 -46.97 25.70 16.14
C GLU A 86 -47.67 26.38 17.31
N SER A 87 -47.99 25.62 18.36
CA SER A 87 -48.63 26.17 19.56
C SER A 87 -47.73 27.21 20.23
N GLY A 88 -46.42 26.94 20.35
CA GLY A 88 -45.45 27.91 20.87
C GLY A 88 -45.35 29.16 19.98
N ARG A 89 -45.38 29.00 18.66
CA ARG A 89 -45.37 30.12 17.69
C ARG A 89 -46.61 31.00 17.83
N ARG A 90 -47.80 30.38 17.93
CA ARG A 90 -49.08 31.10 18.13
C ARG A 90 -49.10 31.87 19.46
N GLN A 91 -48.68 31.23 20.55
CA GLN A 91 -48.61 31.88 21.86
C GLN A 91 -47.63 33.08 21.88
N THR A 92 -46.49 32.95 21.20
CA THR A 92 -45.50 34.03 21.09
C THR A 92 -46.06 35.22 20.29
N ALA A 93 -46.76 34.94 19.19
CA ALA A 93 -47.44 35.94 18.37
C ALA A 93 -48.60 36.62 19.09
N GLU A 94 -49.42 35.88 19.84
CA GLU A 94 -50.53 36.41 20.66
C GLU A 94 -50.04 37.37 21.75
N HIS A 95 -48.83 37.16 22.28
CA HIS A 95 -48.21 38.07 23.24
C HIS A 95 -47.43 39.23 22.60
N GLY A 96 -47.53 39.43 21.28
CA GLY A 96 -46.86 40.51 20.55
C GLY A 96 -45.33 40.45 20.60
N ARG A 97 -44.75 39.28 20.92
CA ARG A 97 -43.31 39.08 20.99
C ARG A 97 -42.77 38.78 19.59
N LEU A 98 -41.56 39.26 19.32
CA LEU A 98 -40.84 38.91 18.09
C LEU A 98 -40.64 37.39 18.02
N SER A 99 -40.80 36.85 16.82
CA SER A 99 -40.60 35.42 16.54
C SER A 99 -39.14 35.05 16.78
N ASP A 100 -38.89 33.90 17.41
CA ASP A 100 -37.54 33.37 17.59
C ASP A 100 -37.10 32.64 16.30
N PRO A 101 -36.07 33.13 15.58
CA PRO A 101 -35.60 32.49 14.34
C PRO A 101 -35.25 31.01 14.50
N ARG A 102 -34.85 30.56 15.70
CA ARG A 102 -34.57 29.14 15.97
C ARG A 102 -35.84 28.30 15.96
N VAL A 103 -36.94 28.83 16.47
CA VAL A 103 -38.24 28.13 16.50
C VAL A 103 -38.86 28.08 15.11
N GLU A 104 -38.72 29.15 14.32
CA GLU A 104 -39.15 29.16 12.91
C GLU A 104 -38.44 28.10 12.09
N ALA A 105 -37.11 28.12 12.10
CA ALA A 105 -36.32 27.16 11.34
C ALA A 105 -36.58 25.71 11.81
N ALA A 106 -36.73 25.48 13.11
CA ALA A 106 -37.08 24.14 13.64
C ALA A 106 -38.49 23.68 13.20
N THR A 107 -39.41 24.62 12.97
CA THR A 107 -40.76 24.31 12.48
C THR A 107 -40.72 23.94 11.00
N GLU A 108 -39.98 24.70 10.19
CA GLU A 108 -39.74 24.42 8.78
C GLU A 108 -39.05 23.05 8.58
N ASP A 109 -37.95 22.80 9.30
CA ASP A 109 -37.23 21.52 9.28
C ASP A 109 -38.16 20.34 9.63
N ALA A 110 -39.04 20.53 10.62
CA ALA A 110 -40.00 19.50 11.04
C ALA A 110 -41.09 19.26 9.99
N TYR A 111 -41.52 20.29 9.26
CA TYR A 111 -42.47 20.17 8.16
C TYR A 111 -41.86 19.38 7.00
N ASP A 112 -40.65 19.73 6.59
CA ASP A 112 -39.92 19.07 5.52
C ASP A 112 -39.65 17.60 5.85
N LEU A 113 -39.17 17.32 7.07
CA LEU A 113 -38.96 15.97 7.53
C LEU A 113 -40.27 15.16 7.57
N SER A 114 -41.36 15.76 8.06
CA SER A 114 -42.67 15.12 8.06
C SER A 114 -43.19 14.82 6.65
N SER A 115 -42.96 15.71 5.70
CA SER A 115 -43.33 15.51 4.29
C SER A 115 -42.55 14.33 3.68
N ARG A 116 -41.23 14.30 3.83
CA ARG A 116 -40.37 13.21 3.32
C ARG A 116 -40.75 11.85 3.92
N VAL A 117 -40.97 11.79 5.23
CA VAL A 117 -41.38 10.55 5.91
C VAL A 117 -42.77 10.09 5.44
N ALA A 118 -43.73 11.00 5.25
CA ALA A 118 -45.07 10.67 4.77
C ALA A 118 -45.08 10.14 3.32
N ARG A 119 -44.17 10.63 2.47
CA ARG A 119 -44.00 10.16 1.08
C ARG A 119 -43.19 8.87 0.95
N GLY A 120 -42.63 8.38 2.06
CA GLY A 120 -41.72 7.22 2.04
C GLY A 120 -40.33 7.51 1.48
N GLU A 121 -40.00 8.79 1.27
CA GLU A 121 -38.70 9.26 0.75
C GLU A 121 -37.61 9.30 1.84
N GLY A 122 -37.99 9.15 3.11
CA GLY A 122 -37.06 9.09 4.24
C GLY A 122 -37.61 8.26 5.41
N LYS A 123 -36.71 7.68 6.20
CA LYS A 123 -37.02 6.93 7.43
C LYS A 123 -36.38 7.63 8.62
N LEU A 124 -36.92 7.39 9.81
CA LEU A 124 -36.32 7.82 11.06
C LEU A 124 -35.66 6.64 11.77
N PHE A 125 -34.54 6.90 12.43
CA PHE A 125 -33.75 5.92 13.17
C PHE A 125 -33.47 6.44 14.57
N ARG A 126 -33.47 5.56 15.57
CA ARG A 126 -32.83 5.83 16.86
C ARG A 126 -31.38 5.43 16.75
N VAL A 127 -30.50 6.38 16.99
CA VAL A 127 -29.07 6.24 16.82
C VAL A 127 -28.37 6.49 18.15
N GLY A 128 -27.58 5.52 18.62
CA GLY A 128 -26.64 5.67 19.72
C GLY A 128 -25.22 5.73 19.18
N LEU A 129 -24.44 6.73 19.59
CA LEU A 129 -23.02 6.86 19.21
C LEU A 129 -22.16 6.79 20.47
N TYR A 130 -21.32 5.76 20.54
CA TYR A 130 -20.45 5.47 21.67
C TYR A 130 -19.00 5.41 21.23
N LEU A 131 -18.12 5.89 22.10
CA LEU A 131 -16.68 5.94 21.88
C LEU A 131 -15.97 5.24 23.04
N THR A 132 -14.97 4.42 22.76
CA THR A 132 -14.08 3.86 23.80
C THR A 132 -12.63 4.15 23.45
N VAL A 133 -11.95 4.85 24.34
CA VAL A 133 -10.52 5.16 24.23
C VAL A 133 -9.73 4.12 24.99
N HIS A 134 -8.61 3.66 24.42
CA HIS A 134 -7.70 2.69 25.04
C HIS A 134 -6.30 3.29 25.20
N ALA A 135 -5.63 2.97 26.30
CA ALA A 135 -4.24 3.36 26.55
C ALA A 135 -3.53 2.36 27.48
N GLY A 136 -2.20 2.31 27.41
CA GLY A 136 -1.39 1.42 28.25
C GLY A 136 -1.17 1.91 29.69
N SER A 137 -1.64 3.10 30.05
CA SER A 137 -1.52 3.63 31.42
C SER A 137 -2.64 4.63 31.73
N ALA A 138 -2.92 4.82 33.02
CA ALA A 138 -3.90 5.80 33.48
C ALA A 138 -3.57 7.24 33.05
N GLN A 139 -2.28 7.61 33.03
CA GLN A 139 -1.84 8.94 32.62
C GLN A 139 -2.08 9.14 31.11
N THR A 140 -1.62 8.20 30.29
CA THR A 140 -1.85 8.23 28.83
C THR A 140 -3.34 8.20 28.50
N LEU A 141 -4.15 7.45 29.25
CA LEU A 141 -5.60 7.45 29.07
C LEU A 141 -6.18 8.84 29.29
N ALA A 142 -5.73 9.57 30.32
CA ALA A 142 -6.22 10.93 30.58
C ALA A 142 -5.90 11.89 29.43
N ASP A 143 -4.70 11.80 28.86
CA ASP A 143 -4.26 12.61 27.72
C ASP A 143 -5.07 12.29 26.45
N GLU A 144 -5.23 11.00 26.12
CA GLU A 144 -6.01 10.53 24.97
C GLU A 144 -7.51 10.89 25.11
N VAL A 145 -8.07 10.77 26.32
CA VAL A 145 -9.43 11.21 26.61
C VAL A 145 -9.59 12.72 26.37
N ALA A 146 -8.63 13.54 26.79
CA ALA A 146 -8.67 14.97 26.55
C ALA A 146 -8.63 15.28 25.04
N ALA A 147 -7.76 14.59 24.29
CA ALA A 147 -7.63 14.73 22.85
C ALA A 147 -8.91 14.33 22.10
N VAL A 148 -9.47 13.15 22.38
CA VAL A 148 -10.72 12.67 21.75
C VAL A 148 -11.89 13.59 22.07
N ARG A 149 -11.99 14.09 23.32
CA ARG A 149 -13.04 15.06 23.66
C ARG A 149 -12.87 16.40 22.95
N SER A 150 -11.64 16.87 22.77
CA SER A 150 -11.34 18.07 21.99
C SER A 150 -11.73 17.88 20.52
N LEU A 151 -11.44 16.71 19.96
CA LEU A 151 -11.86 16.34 18.61
C LEU A 151 -13.38 16.32 18.49
N CYS A 152 -14.10 15.64 19.40
CA CYS A 152 -15.56 15.69 19.45
C CYS A 152 -16.09 17.12 19.48
N ALA A 153 -15.54 17.98 20.33
CA ALA A 153 -15.96 19.38 20.44
C ALA A 153 -15.77 20.15 19.12
N SER A 154 -14.67 19.92 18.40
CA SER A 154 -14.44 20.52 17.08
C SER A 154 -15.46 20.09 16.02
N LEU A 155 -16.03 18.90 16.18
CA LEU A 155 -17.13 18.36 15.36
C LEU A 155 -18.53 18.76 15.88
N LEU A 156 -18.59 19.63 16.89
CA LEU A 156 -19.83 20.01 17.60
C LEU A 156 -20.55 18.81 18.25
N LEU A 157 -19.80 17.77 18.60
CA LEU A 157 -20.27 16.60 19.34
C LEU A 157 -20.03 16.82 20.84
N ASP A 158 -21.04 16.54 21.66
CA ASP A 158 -20.91 16.56 23.12
C ASP A 158 -20.75 15.13 23.63
N ALA A 159 -19.50 14.73 23.87
CA ALA A 159 -19.14 13.43 24.43
C ALA A 159 -19.11 13.48 25.97
N LYS A 160 -19.98 12.69 26.61
CA LYS A 160 -20.06 12.55 28.07
C LYS A 160 -19.51 11.19 28.51
N HIS A 161 -18.69 11.18 29.56
CA HIS A 161 -18.28 9.93 30.19
C HIS A 161 -19.48 9.12 30.63
N THR A 162 -19.38 7.80 30.44
CA THR A 162 -20.29 6.81 31.02
C THR A 162 -20.00 6.60 32.51
N THR A 163 -20.05 7.69 33.29
CA THR A 163 -19.66 7.66 34.71
C THR A 163 -20.57 6.72 35.51
N TYR A 164 -19.98 5.82 36.31
CA TYR A 164 -20.62 4.69 37.00
C TYR A 164 -21.31 3.66 36.09
N ARG A 165 -21.08 3.77 34.77
CA ARG A 165 -21.55 2.85 33.74
C ARG A 165 -20.42 2.49 32.77
N SER A 166 -19.18 2.52 33.25
CA SER A 166 -17.96 2.31 32.46
C SER A 166 -17.96 0.94 31.78
N LEU A 167 -18.38 -0.11 32.49
CA LEU A 167 -18.52 -1.46 31.94
C LEU A 167 -19.56 -1.51 30.81
N GLN A 168 -20.73 -0.93 31.04
CA GLN A 168 -21.80 -0.85 30.04
C GLN A 168 -21.37 -0.02 28.83
N GLY A 169 -20.59 1.05 29.05
CA GLY A 169 -20.02 1.87 28.00
C GLY A 169 -19.09 1.07 27.10
N TRP A 170 -18.14 0.33 27.69
CA TRP A 170 -17.21 -0.50 26.95
C TRP A 170 -17.91 -1.64 26.20
N VAL A 171 -18.84 -2.35 26.85
CA VAL A 171 -19.63 -3.40 26.20
C VAL A 171 -20.44 -2.84 25.02
N SER A 172 -20.93 -1.60 25.13
CA SER A 172 -21.66 -0.94 24.04
C SER A 172 -20.79 -0.56 22.85
N THR A 173 -19.47 -0.62 22.96
CA THR A 173 -18.56 -0.46 21.81
C THR A 173 -18.04 -1.77 21.24
N LEU A 174 -18.25 -2.90 21.92
CA LEU A 174 -17.88 -4.21 21.40
C LEU A 174 -18.79 -4.61 20.22
N PRO A 175 -18.30 -5.44 19.27
CA PRO A 175 -19.06 -5.91 18.10
C PRO A 175 -20.11 -6.98 18.47
N MET A 176 -20.78 -6.83 19.62
CA MET A 176 -21.83 -7.73 20.12
C MET A 176 -23.24 -7.22 19.80
N GLY A 177 -23.37 -6.00 19.29
CA GLY A 177 -24.67 -5.37 19.01
C GLY A 177 -25.49 -5.04 20.26
N LEU A 178 -24.86 -4.92 21.42
CA LEU A 178 -25.52 -4.63 22.70
C LEU A 178 -25.43 -3.14 23.02
N ASP A 179 -26.55 -2.42 22.97
CA ASP A 179 -26.62 -1.04 23.47
C ASP A 179 -27.06 -1.02 24.94
N LEU A 180 -26.10 -1.09 25.86
CA LEU A 180 -26.36 -1.07 27.30
C LEU A 180 -26.43 0.35 27.86
N ILE A 181 -26.00 1.36 27.10
CA ILE A 181 -26.06 2.77 27.52
C ILE A 181 -27.46 3.36 27.27
N GLY A 182 -28.05 3.07 26.11
CA GLY A 182 -29.41 3.49 25.74
C GLY A 182 -29.56 4.99 25.46
N MET A 183 -28.47 5.74 25.32
CA MET A 183 -28.51 7.17 25.00
C MET A 183 -28.63 7.34 23.49
N ARG A 184 -29.87 7.42 23.01
CA ARG A 184 -30.18 7.48 21.58
C ARG A 184 -30.74 8.83 21.17
N ARG A 185 -30.45 9.25 19.94
CA ARG A 185 -31.03 10.41 19.27
C ARG A 185 -31.72 10.00 17.98
N THR A 186 -32.76 10.72 17.58
CA THR A 186 -33.45 10.46 16.31
C THR A 186 -32.70 11.09 15.15
N PHE A 187 -32.37 10.29 14.13
CA PHE A 187 -31.74 10.72 12.87
C PHE A 187 -32.69 10.41 11.71
N ASP A 188 -32.60 11.19 10.63
CA ASP A 188 -33.21 10.82 9.35
C ASP A 188 -32.21 10.03 8.48
N THR A 189 -32.71 9.47 7.37
CA THR A 189 -31.87 8.68 6.45
C THR A 189 -30.64 9.46 5.96
N ALA A 190 -30.78 10.74 5.64
CA ALA A 190 -29.70 11.54 5.06
C ALA A 190 -28.58 11.79 6.08
N ALA A 191 -28.90 12.21 7.30
CA ALA A 191 -27.92 12.45 8.35
C ALA A 191 -27.20 11.15 8.76
N LEU A 192 -27.93 10.03 8.82
CA LEU A 192 -27.35 8.73 9.11
C LEU A 192 -26.43 8.24 7.99
N ALA A 193 -26.86 8.33 6.73
CA ALA A 193 -26.05 7.93 5.58
C ALA A 193 -24.75 8.75 5.48
N ALA A 194 -24.81 10.05 5.79
CA ALA A 194 -23.64 10.93 5.82
C ALA A 194 -22.61 10.53 6.89
N ALA A 195 -22.97 9.70 7.88
CA ALA A 195 -22.05 9.22 8.90
C ALA A 195 -21.13 8.09 8.41
N PHE A 196 -21.50 7.37 7.35
CA PHE A 196 -20.74 6.22 6.87
C PHE A 196 -19.45 6.65 6.14
N PRO A 197 -18.33 5.94 6.35
CA PRO A 197 -17.00 6.33 5.86
C PRO A 197 -16.75 6.03 4.37
N PHE A 198 -17.76 6.24 3.51
CA PHE A 198 -17.60 6.07 2.05
C PHE A 198 -16.85 7.22 1.38
N THR A 199 -16.37 8.19 2.16
CA THR A 199 -15.58 9.34 1.69
C THR A 199 -14.08 9.13 1.83
N SER A 200 -13.61 7.93 2.23
CA SER A 200 -12.18 7.69 2.34
C SER A 200 -11.50 7.84 0.96
N PRO A 201 -10.39 8.60 0.86
CA PRO A 201 -9.58 8.66 -0.35
C PRO A 201 -8.69 7.43 -0.53
N ASP A 202 -8.66 6.51 0.45
CA ASP A 202 -7.79 5.34 0.41
C ASP A 202 -8.28 4.34 -0.63
N LEU A 203 -7.33 3.72 -1.33
CA LEU A 203 -7.60 2.64 -2.26
C LEU A 203 -8.21 1.48 -1.46
N PRO A 204 -9.48 1.09 -1.72
CA PRO A 204 -10.06 -0.04 -1.02
C PRO A 204 -9.25 -1.29 -1.37
N ALA A 205 -9.04 -2.16 -0.39
CA ALA A 205 -8.57 -3.50 -0.68
C ALA A 205 -9.56 -4.14 -1.69
N PRO A 206 -9.07 -4.90 -2.68
CA PRO A 206 -9.94 -5.56 -3.66
C PRO A 206 -11.03 -6.43 -3.01
N ASP A 207 -10.73 -6.97 -1.82
CA ASP A 207 -11.70 -7.62 -0.94
C ASP A 207 -11.48 -7.13 0.51
N PRO A 208 -12.43 -6.36 1.10
CA PRO A 208 -12.34 -5.87 2.47
C PRO A 208 -12.54 -6.97 3.53
N THR A 209 -12.94 -8.18 3.12
CA THR A 209 -13.17 -9.34 4.00
C THR A 209 -12.07 -10.40 3.88
N SER A 210 -11.15 -10.26 2.92
CA SER A 210 -10.06 -11.19 2.74
C SER A 210 -9.04 -11.06 3.86
N VAL A 211 -8.79 -12.18 4.53
CA VAL A 211 -7.70 -12.34 5.52
C VAL A 211 -6.35 -12.59 4.82
N ALA A 212 -6.33 -12.68 3.48
CA ALA A 212 -5.08 -12.84 2.74
C ALA A 212 -4.24 -11.55 2.83
N ALA A 213 -2.91 -11.71 2.90
CA ALA A 213 -2.01 -10.57 2.85
C ALA A 213 -2.33 -9.73 1.61
N PRO A 214 -2.49 -8.39 1.73
CA PRO A 214 -2.80 -7.54 0.60
C PRO A 214 -1.77 -7.75 -0.52
N SER A 215 -2.22 -7.71 -1.77
CA SER A 215 -1.34 -7.84 -2.94
C SER A 215 -0.43 -6.62 -3.08
N GLY A 216 0.83 -6.82 -3.49
CA GLY A 216 1.83 -5.76 -3.62
C GLY A 216 2.71 -5.52 -2.41
N VAL A 217 3.17 -4.26 -2.25
CA VAL A 217 4.05 -3.82 -1.16
C VAL A 217 3.54 -2.53 -0.50
N LEU A 218 3.87 -2.35 0.78
CA LEU A 218 3.63 -1.10 1.50
C LEU A 218 4.57 -0.01 0.94
N TYR A 219 4.03 1.15 0.57
CA TYR A 219 4.80 2.34 0.21
C TYR A 219 4.89 3.32 1.38
N GLY A 220 3.81 3.47 2.14
CA GLY A 220 3.74 4.40 3.27
C GLY A 220 2.31 4.60 3.74
N TYR A 221 2.00 5.81 4.16
CA TYR A 221 0.67 6.22 4.59
C TYR A 221 0.19 7.43 3.80
N ASN A 222 -1.11 7.53 3.61
CA ASN A 222 -1.76 8.68 3.02
C ASN A 222 -1.73 9.83 4.05
N ILE A 223 -1.20 11.00 3.67
CA ILE A 223 -1.08 12.13 4.59
C ILE A 223 -2.42 12.70 5.04
N GLY A 224 -3.48 12.53 4.25
CA GLY A 224 -4.82 13.06 4.55
C GLY A 224 -5.65 12.14 5.45
N SER A 225 -5.68 10.85 5.14
CA SER A 225 -6.48 9.84 5.87
C SER A 225 -5.68 9.07 6.92
N GLN A 226 -4.34 9.12 6.86
CA GLN A 226 -3.44 8.22 7.59
C GLN A 226 -3.62 6.73 7.25
N GLY A 227 -4.37 6.41 6.20
CA GLY A 227 -4.52 5.04 5.70
C GLY A 227 -3.23 4.50 5.09
N LEU A 228 -3.06 3.17 5.12
CA LEU A 228 -1.90 2.51 4.52
C LEU A 228 -1.97 2.55 3.00
N VAL A 229 -0.88 2.98 2.36
CA VAL A 229 -0.72 2.92 0.91
C VAL A 229 -0.02 1.61 0.56
N HIS A 230 -0.82 0.61 0.22
CA HIS A 230 -0.35 -0.69 -0.26
C HIS A 230 -0.66 -0.82 -1.76
N TRP A 231 0.35 -1.15 -2.56
CA TRP A 231 0.21 -1.14 -4.01
C TRP A 231 0.94 -2.30 -4.68
N ASP A 232 0.25 -2.98 -5.59
CA ASP A 232 0.82 -4.03 -6.43
C ASP A 232 1.12 -3.53 -7.84
N ARG A 233 2.39 -3.19 -8.08
CA ARG A 233 2.87 -2.76 -9.39
C ARG A 233 2.76 -3.86 -10.45
N PHE A 234 2.59 -5.12 -10.06
CA PHE A 234 2.50 -6.29 -10.94
C PHE A 234 1.11 -6.94 -10.93
N GLY A 235 0.11 -6.29 -10.33
CA GLY A 235 -1.25 -6.83 -10.27
C GLY A 235 -1.96 -6.86 -11.63
N ASP A 236 -2.93 -7.76 -11.79
CA ASP A 236 -3.63 -8.04 -13.06
C ASP A 236 -4.30 -6.81 -13.72
N GLY A 237 -4.62 -5.78 -12.95
CA GLY A 237 -5.21 -4.53 -13.45
C GLY A 237 -4.20 -3.56 -14.06
N MET A 238 -2.90 -3.84 -14.02
CA MET A 238 -1.85 -2.93 -14.47
C MET A 238 -1.56 -3.09 -15.96
N HIS A 239 -1.76 -2.02 -16.74
CA HIS A 239 -1.38 -2.00 -18.15
C HIS A 239 0.14 -1.93 -18.37
N ASN A 240 0.88 -1.43 -17.38
CA ASN A 240 2.33 -1.31 -17.41
C ASN A 240 2.88 -1.39 -15.98
N HIS A 241 4.05 -2.02 -15.84
CA HIS A 241 4.69 -2.24 -14.55
C HIS A 241 5.86 -1.29 -14.30
N ASN A 242 6.16 -0.33 -15.18
CA ASN A 242 7.29 0.59 -14.99
C ASN A 242 6.99 1.62 -13.89
N SER A 243 7.99 1.95 -13.07
CA SER A 243 7.95 3.04 -12.11
C SER A 243 9.06 4.07 -12.39
N VAL A 244 8.78 5.33 -12.08
CA VAL A 244 9.75 6.43 -12.17
C VAL A 244 9.77 7.15 -10.83
N ILE A 245 10.92 7.16 -10.17
CA ILE A 245 11.12 7.79 -8.87
C ILE A 245 12.07 8.97 -9.03
N LEU A 246 11.56 10.18 -8.82
CA LEU A 246 12.30 11.43 -8.95
C LEU A 246 12.42 12.10 -7.57
N GLY A 247 13.63 12.53 -7.24
CA GLY A 247 13.90 13.21 -5.97
C GLY A 247 15.25 13.91 -6.00
N ARG A 248 15.34 15.06 -5.32
CA ARG A 248 16.62 15.76 -5.09
C ARG A 248 17.53 14.92 -4.20
N SER A 249 18.84 15.17 -4.25
CA SER A 249 19.75 14.54 -3.28
C SER A 249 19.29 14.84 -1.84
N GLY A 250 19.35 13.84 -0.97
CA GLY A 250 18.87 13.92 0.42
C GLY A 250 17.35 13.81 0.62
N SER A 251 16.53 13.71 -0.44
CA SER A 251 15.06 13.59 -0.31
C SER A 251 14.54 12.22 0.13
N GLY A 252 15.44 11.24 0.33
CA GLY A 252 15.06 9.87 0.67
C GLY A 252 14.80 8.95 -0.53
N LYS A 253 15.18 9.33 -1.76
CA LYS A 253 15.06 8.49 -2.97
C LYS A 253 15.64 7.09 -2.78
N SER A 254 16.91 6.97 -2.41
CA SER A 254 17.57 5.67 -2.22
C SER A 254 16.94 4.87 -1.07
N TYR A 255 16.44 5.53 -0.03
CA TYR A 255 15.73 4.88 1.07
C TYR A 255 14.41 4.24 0.59
N LEU A 256 13.60 4.98 -0.16
CA LEU A 256 12.35 4.49 -0.75
C LEU A 256 12.61 3.29 -1.68
N VAL A 257 13.58 3.40 -2.60
CA VAL A 257 13.91 2.34 -3.56
C VAL A 257 14.41 1.08 -2.84
N LYS A 258 15.29 1.22 -1.85
CA LYS A 258 15.80 0.07 -1.07
C LYS A 258 14.68 -0.63 -0.30
N LEU A 259 13.73 0.12 0.27
CA LEU A 259 12.55 -0.45 0.93
C LEU A 259 11.61 -1.16 -0.05
N GLU A 260 11.30 -0.54 -1.19
CA GLU A 260 10.48 -1.17 -2.23
C GLU A 260 11.13 -2.47 -2.72
N LEU A 261 12.45 -2.46 -2.97
CA LEU A 261 13.24 -3.61 -3.36
C LEU A 261 13.13 -4.73 -2.33
N LEU A 262 13.43 -4.45 -1.05
CA LEU A 262 13.35 -5.45 0.02
C LEU A 262 11.94 -6.05 0.15
N ARG A 263 10.90 -5.21 0.07
CA ARG A 263 9.51 -5.65 0.13
C ARG A 263 9.14 -6.50 -1.09
N SER A 264 9.68 -6.18 -2.26
CA SER A 264 9.50 -6.96 -3.49
C SER A 264 10.17 -8.34 -3.38
N LEU A 265 11.36 -8.42 -2.77
CA LEU A 265 12.03 -9.70 -2.51
C LEU A 265 11.16 -10.62 -1.62
N TYR A 266 10.49 -10.09 -0.59
CA TYR A 266 9.54 -10.88 0.23
C TYR A 266 8.35 -11.43 -0.58
N ARG A 267 8.04 -10.81 -1.72
CA ARG A 267 7.00 -11.27 -2.66
C ARG A 267 7.54 -12.24 -3.70
N GLY A 268 8.82 -12.62 -3.64
CA GLY A 268 9.46 -13.50 -4.61
C GLY A 268 9.79 -12.82 -5.94
N ILE A 269 9.81 -11.49 -5.99
CA ILE A 269 10.21 -10.73 -7.19
C ILE A 269 11.73 -10.67 -7.23
N GLU A 270 12.32 -11.11 -8.35
CA GLU A 270 13.76 -10.98 -8.58
C GLU A 270 14.12 -9.54 -8.96
N VAL A 271 15.24 -9.03 -8.44
CA VAL A 271 15.67 -7.66 -8.65
C VAL A 271 17.10 -7.59 -9.15
N ALA A 272 17.31 -6.85 -10.24
CA ALA A 272 18.63 -6.45 -10.73
C ALA A 272 18.81 -4.94 -10.57
N VAL A 273 19.94 -4.52 -9.99
CA VAL A 273 20.28 -3.11 -9.75
C VAL A 273 21.57 -2.78 -10.49
N VAL A 274 21.57 -1.69 -11.26
CA VAL A 274 22.78 -1.09 -11.82
C VAL A 274 23.18 0.05 -10.90
N ASP A 275 24.30 -0.08 -10.20
CA ASP A 275 24.66 0.77 -9.06
C ASP A 275 26.05 1.41 -9.22
N PRO A 276 26.16 2.51 -10.00
CA PRO A 276 27.44 3.17 -10.21
C PRO A 276 28.01 3.84 -8.94
N GLU A 277 27.21 4.01 -7.88
CA GLU A 277 27.59 4.70 -6.63
C GLU A 277 27.88 3.73 -5.46
N ASP A 278 27.81 2.42 -5.68
CA ASP A 278 28.03 1.36 -4.66
C ASP A 278 27.15 1.54 -3.40
N GLU A 279 25.92 2.03 -3.58
CA GLU A 279 24.95 2.22 -2.51
C GLU A 279 24.23 0.93 -2.06
N TYR A 280 24.22 -0.12 -2.88
CA TYR A 280 23.40 -1.33 -2.71
C TYR A 280 24.21 -2.57 -2.36
N SER A 281 25.55 -2.53 -2.40
CA SER A 281 26.39 -3.69 -2.07
C SER A 281 26.18 -4.22 -0.65
N ARG A 282 26.07 -3.32 0.33
CA ARG A 282 25.76 -3.69 1.72
C ARG A 282 24.37 -4.32 1.84
N LEU A 283 23.40 -3.82 1.07
CA LEU A 283 22.04 -4.37 1.05
C LEU A 283 22.05 -5.79 0.47
N ALA A 284 22.74 -5.98 -0.66
CA ALA A 284 22.91 -7.29 -1.29
C ALA A 284 23.53 -8.28 -0.31
N GLY A 285 24.62 -7.92 0.36
CA GLY A 285 25.25 -8.77 1.38
C GLY A 285 24.32 -9.13 2.53
N ALA A 286 23.45 -8.20 2.98
CA ALA A 286 22.53 -8.43 4.09
C ALA A 286 21.40 -9.42 3.76
N VAL A 287 20.99 -9.52 2.48
CA VAL A 287 19.91 -10.43 2.05
C VAL A 287 20.41 -11.63 1.24
N GLY A 288 21.72 -11.88 1.24
CA GLY A 288 22.33 -12.98 0.48
C GLY A 288 22.24 -12.82 -1.04
N GLY A 289 22.14 -11.58 -1.53
CA GLY A 289 22.19 -11.27 -2.96
C GLY A 289 23.61 -11.33 -3.54
N THR A 290 23.69 -11.33 -4.87
CA THR A 290 24.93 -11.36 -5.64
C THR A 290 25.40 -9.94 -5.95
N HIS A 291 26.67 -9.63 -5.70
CA HIS A 291 27.29 -8.35 -6.09
C HIS A 291 28.38 -8.58 -7.13
N VAL A 292 28.12 -8.15 -8.37
CA VAL A 292 29.02 -8.24 -9.52
C VAL A 292 29.81 -6.93 -9.63
N ARG A 293 30.96 -6.85 -8.96
CA ARG A 293 31.80 -5.64 -8.95
C ARG A 293 32.48 -5.38 -10.30
N LEU A 294 31.79 -4.73 -11.23
CA LEU A 294 32.34 -4.38 -12.53
C LEU A 294 33.60 -3.51 -12.39
N GLY A 295 34.67 -3.87 -13.11
CA GLY A 295 35.97 -3.18 -13.03
C GLY A 295 36.90 -3.65 -11.91
N ALA A 296 36.43 -4.49 -10.97
CA ALA A 296 37.32 -5.13 -10.01
C ALA A 296 38.22 -6.19 -10.68
N ALA A 297 39.41 -6.40 -10.12
CA ALA A 297 40.35 -7.40 -10.64
C ALA A 297 39.72 -8.79 -10.67
N GLY A 298 39.75 -9.43 -11.83
CA GLY A 298 39.21 -10.78 -12.03
C GLY A 298 37.69 -10.84 -12.26
N VAL A 299 36.96 -9.71 -12.21
CA VAL A 299 35.54 -9.63 -12.55
C VAL A 299 35.36 -9.29 -14.03
N ARG A 300 34.74 -10.20 -14.79
CA ARG A 300 34.49 -10.09 -16.23
C ARG A 300 33.06 -10.50 -16.55
N LEU A 301 32.47 -9.79 -17.51
CA LEU A 301 31.23 -10.18 -18.17
C LEU A 301 31.49 -10.31 -19.66
N ASN A 302 31.31 -11.51 -20.21
CA ASN A 302 31.45 -11.76 -21.62
C ASN A 302 30.13 -11.42 -22.34
N PRO A 303 30.08 -10.35 -23.16
CA PRO A 303 28.84 -9.96 -23.85
C PRO A 303 28.40 -10.99 -24.90
N PHE A 304 29.23 -11.97 -25.24
CA PHE A 304 28.96 -13.07 -26.18
C PHE A 304 28.33 -14.32 -25.52
N ASP A 305 28.13 -14.32 -24.20
CA ASP A 305 27.52 -15.46 -23.52
C ASP A 305 26.05 -15.62 -23.93
N LEU A 306 25.68 -16.81 -24.42
CA LEU A 306 24.28 -17.07 -24.77
C LEU A 306 23.44 -17.23 -23.48
N PRO A 307 22.20 -16.70 -23.44
CA PRO A 307 21.32 -16.77 -22.26
C PRO A 307 20.77 -18.19 -22.08
N ILE A 308 21.61 -19.09 -21.57
CA ILE A 308 21.29 -20.49 -21.30
C ILE A 308 20.94 -20.60 -19.83
N HIS A 309 19.67 -20.87 -19.55
CA HIS A 309 19.17 -21.03 -18.19
C HIS A 309 19.27 -22.50 -17.81
N SER A 310 19.96 -22.80 -16.71
CA SER A 310 19.98 -24.14 -16.13
C SER A 310 18.94 -24.22 -15.03
N ARG A 311 17.96 -25.10 -15.18
CA ARG A 311 16.97 -25.37 -14.12
C ARG A 311 17.59 -26.23 -13.03
N ALA A 312 16.96 -26.25 -11.86
CA ALA A 312 17.38 -27.04 -10.70
C ALA A 312 17.41 -28.56 -10.96
N ASP A 313 16.64 -29.04 -11.94
CA ASP A 313 16.63 -30.43 -12.41
C ASP A 313 17.79 -30.75 -13.39
N GLY A 314 18.68 -29.79 -13.65
CA GLY A 314 19.78 -29.91 -14.60
C GLY A 314 19.38 -29.68 -16.06
N HIS A 315 18.09 -29.46 -16.35
CA HIS A 315 17.63 -29.19 -17.70
C HIS A 315 18.02 -27.78 -18.16
N ARG A 316 18.64 -27.67 -19.34
CA ARG A 316 19.06 -26.40 -19.90
C ARG A 316 18.07 -25.90 -20.93
N THR A 317 17.63 -24.66 -20.79
CA THR A 317 16.69 -24.02 -21.71
C THR A 317 17.27 -22.71 -22.23
N ALA A 318 17.11 -22.48 -23.52
CA ALA A 318 17.45 -21.21 -24.18
C ALA A 318 16.30 -20.80 -25.12
N PRO A 319 16.05 -19.50 -25.32
CA PRO A 319 15.14 -19.02 -26.35
C PRO A 319 15.53 -19.56 -27.74
N LYS A 320 14.55 -19.90 -28.59
CA LYS A 320 14.81 -20.45 -29.93
C LYS A 320 15.66 -19.52 -30.82
N ASP A 321 15.61 -18.22 -30.55
CA ASP A 321 16.31 -17.16 -31.25
C ASP A 321 17.48 -16.59 -30.43
N ALA A 322 18.00 -17.31 -29.42
CA ALA A 322 19.03 -16.82 -28.50
C ALA A 322 20.28 -16.30 -29.22
N LEU A 323 20.80 -17.04 -30.21
CA LEU A 323 21.96 -16.61 -31.00
C LEU A 323 21.67 -15.33 -31.79
N VAL A 324 20.49 -15.23 -32.41
CA VAL A 324 20.09 -14.05 -33.19
C VAL A 324 19.92 -12.83 -32.29
N ARG A 325 19.21 -12.95 -31.16
CA ARG A 325 19.06 -11.87 -30.17
C ARG A 325 20.42 -11.43 -29.64
N ARG A 326 21.31 -12.38 -29.37
CA ARG A 326 22.66 -12.09 -28.89
C ARG A 326 23.49 -11.36 -29.94
N SER A 327 23.42 -11.75 -31.21
CA SER A 327 24.07 -11.01 -32.30
C SER A 327 23.57 -9.57 -32.39
N LEU A 328 22.25 -9.35 -32.33
CA LEU A 328 21.67 -8.00 -32.32
C LEU A 328 22.12 -7.19 -31.09
N PHE A 329 22.17 -7.81 -29.92
CA PHE A 329 22.70 -7.18 -28.71
C PHE A 329 24.17 -6.78 -28.87
N LEU A 330 25.00 -7.60 -29.52
CA LEU A 330 26.39 -7.27 -29.80
C LEU A 330 26.54 -6.05 -30.70
N HIS A 331 25.65 -5.80 -31.66
CA HIS A 331 25.64 -4.52 -32.39
C HIS A 331 25.48 -3.34 -31.45
N THR A 332 24.56 -3.43 -30.48
CA THR A 332 24.35 -2.38 -29.47
C THR A 332 25.57 -2.21 -28.57
N VAL A 333 26.16 -3.31 -28.09
CA VAL A 333 27.38 -3.28 -27.26
C VAL A 333 28.51 -2.58 -27.99
N ILE A 334 28.79 -2.97 -29.25
CA ILE A 334 29.88 -2.39 -30.03
C ILE A 334 29.62 -0.90 -30.30
N ALA A 335 28.39 -0.51 -30.64
CA ALA A 335 28.05 0.91 -30.81
C ALA A 335 28.27 1.73 -29.52
N VAL A 336 27.89 1.17 -28.36
CA VAL A 336 28.10 1.82 -27.04
C VAL A 336 29.58 1.94 -26.71
N LEU A 337 30.37 0.88 -26.89
CA LEU A 337 31.82 0.89 -26.64
C LEU A 337 32.54 1.92 -27.51
N LEU A 338 32.11 2.08 -28.76
CA LEU A 338 32.69 3.02 -29.70
C LEU A 338 32.20 4.47 -29.52
N GLY A 339 31.17 4.69 -28.70
CA GLY A 339 30.58 6.00 -28.43
C GLY A 339 29.86 6.64 -29.62
N THR A 340 29.69 5.93 -30.73
CA THR A 340 29.04 6.44 -31.95
C THR A 340 28.11 5.39 -32.56
N PRO A 341 27.00 5.80 -33.20
CA PRO A 341 26.20 4.90 -34.01
C PRO A 341 27.05 4.28 -35.14
N LEU A 342 26.79 3.01 -35.45
CA LEU A 342 27.45 2.33 -36.56
C LEU A 342 26.82 2.70 -37.90
N GLU A 343 27.64 2.98 -38.90
CA GLU A 343 27.18 3.21 -40.28
C GLU A 343 26.62 1.92 -40.91
N ALA A 344 25.90 2.04 -42.03
CA ALA A 344 25.30 0.87 -42.71
C ALA A 344 26.38 -0.15 -43.15
N ALA A 345 27.51 0.34 -43.66
CA ALA A 345 28.63 -0.51 -44.07
C ALA A 345 29.30 -1.19 -42.86
N GLU A 346 29.51 -0.46 -41.77
CA GLU A 346 30.06 -1.01 -40.52
C GLU A 346 29.13 -2.06 -39.91
N ARG A 347 27.81 -1.82 -39.93
CA ARG A 347 26.82 -2.82 -39.48
C ARG A 347 26.87 -4.09 -40.32
N ALA A 348 26.93 -3.97 -41.65
CA ALA A 348 27.03 -5.15 -42.52
C ALA A 348 28.34 -5.93 -42.30
N ALA A 349 29.46 -5.22 -42.09
CA ALA A 349 30.74 -5.84 -41.75
C ALA A 349 30.70 -6.54 -40.38
N LEU A 350 30.11 -5.88 -39.38
CA LEU A 350 29.97 -6.41 -38.03
C LEU A 350 29.06 -7.64 -37.99
N ASP A 351 27.95 -7.65 -38.73
CA ASP A 351 27.03 -8.79 -38.81
C ASP A 351 27.74 -10.05 -39.33
N ARG A 352 28.46 -9.92 -40.45
CA ARG A 352 29.30 -11.00 -40.99
C ARG A 352 30.35 -11.46 -39.97
N ALA A 353 31.03 -10.52 -39.32
CA ALA A 353 32.08 -10.84 -38.37
C ALA A 353 31.55 -11.51 -37.09
N ILE A 354 30.38 -11.13 -36.59
CA ILE A 354 29.74 -11.82 -35.45
C ILE A 354 29.39 -13.26 -35.84
N ALA A 355 28.84 -13.47 -37.04
CA ALA A 355 28.52 -14.80 -37.52
C ALA A 355 29.78 -15.68 -37.63
N THR A 356 30.86 -15.19 -38.24
CA THR A 356 32.13 -15.94 -38.33
C THR A 356 32.77 -16.14 -36.96
N THR A 357 32.62 -15.20 -36.04
CA THR A 357 33.12 -15.30 -34.65
C THR A 357 32.50 -16.47 -33.91
N TYR A 358 31.17 -16.61 -33.92
CA TYR A 358 30.52 -17.77 -33.31
C TYR A 358 30.86 -19.08 -34.03
N GLN A 359 30.88 -19.07 -35.37
CA GLN A 359 31.24 -20.26 -36.16
C GLN A 359 32.66 -20.74 -35.88
N SER A 360 33.60 -19.83 -35.63
CA SER A 360 35.01 -20.16 -35.35
C SER A 360 35.20 -20.99 -34.07
N VAL A 361 34.30 -20.83 -33.09
CA VAL A 361 34.24 -21.64 -31.87
C VAL A 361 33.19 -22.75 -31.95
N GLY A 362 32.62 -22.96 -33.14
CA GLY A 362 31.66 -24.01 -33.42
C GLY A 362 30.25 -23.75 -32.89
N ILE A 363 29.90 -22.52 -32.52
CA ILE A 363 28.52 -22.16 -32.18
C ILE A 363 27.78 -21.83 -33.48
N THR A 364 26.66 -22.50 -33.72
CA THR A 364 25.87 -22.40 -34.95
C THR A 364 24.39 -22.19 -34.64
N ALA A 365 23.54 -22.17 -35.67
CA ALA A 365 22.08 -22.13 -35.49
C ALA A 365 21.51 -23.38 -34.78
N ASP A 366 22.25 -24.49 -34.72
CA ASP A 366 21.83 -25.68 -33.96
C ASP A 366 21.98 -25.43 -32.45
N PRO A 367 20.88 -25.43 -31.66
CA PRO A 367 20.92 -25.21 -30.22
C PRO A 367 21.80 -26.20 -29.45
N ARG A 368 22.08 -27.38 -29.99
CA ARG A 368 22.99 -28.36 -29.38
C ARG A 368 24.42 -27.83 -29.24
N THR A 369 24.80 -26.86 -30.08
CA THR A 369 26.13 -26.25 -30.07
C THR A 369 26.29 -25.13 -29.05
N TRP A 370 25.20 -24.62 -28.47
CA TRP A 370 25.23 -23.41 -27.65
C TRP A 370 25.89 -23.60 -26.27
N THR A 371 26.14 -24.85 -25.87
CA THR A 371 26.88 -25.18 -24.64
C THR A 371 28.40 -25.06 -24.78
N ARG A 372 28.91 -24.80 -25.99
CA ARG A 372 30.33 -24.56 -26.24
C ARG A 372 30.77 -23.24 -25.59
N PRO A 373 32.05 -23.09 -25.21
CA PRO A 373 32.57 -21.82 -24.71
C PRO A 373 32.28 -20.70 -25.71
N SER A 374 31.63 -19.63 -25.23
CA SER A 374 31.36 -18.46 -26.05
C SER A 374 32.67 -17.80 -26.51
N PRO A 375 32.68 -17.20 -27.72
CA PRO A 375 33.82 -16.44 -28.19
C PRO A 375 33.99 -15.17 -27.35
N THR A 376 35.10 -14.44 -27.54
CA THR A 376 35.38 -13.19 -26.82
C THR A 376 35.47 -12.01 -27.78
N LEU A 377 35.53 -10.80 -27.22
CA LEU A 377 35.72 -9.57 -28.01
C LEU A 377 37.02 -9.61 -28.84
N ARG A 378 38.06 -10.29 -28.35
CA ARG A 378 39.31 -10.52 -29.08
C ARG A 378 39.08 -11.30 -30.37
N VAL A 379 38.32 -12.40 -30.30
CA VAL A 379 38.00 -13.22 -31.48
C VAL A 379 37.25 -12.39 -32.51
N LEU A 380 36.27 -11.57 -32.08
CA LEU A 380 35.57 -10.67 -32.99
C LEU A 380 36.51 -9.66 -33.66
N ARG A 381 37.39 -9.03 -32.88
CA ARG A 381 38.40 -8.09 -33.41
C ARG A 381 39.30 -8.76 -34.44
N ASP A 382 39.73 -9.99 -34.18
CA ASP A 382 40.55 -10.76 -35.12
C ASP A 382 39.78 -11.09 -36.41
N GLN A 383 38.51 -11.49 -36.32
CA GLN A 383 37.67 -11.73 -37.51
C GLN A 383 37.48 -10.46 -38.35
N LEU A 384 37.27 -9.31 -37.69
CA LEU A 384 37.15 -8.01 -38.37
C LEU A 384 38.47 -7.59 -39.03
N ALA A 385 39.61 -7.86 -38.40
CA ALA A 385 40.93 -7.47 -38.91
C ALA A 385 41.35 -8.23 -40.19
N HIS A 386 40.76 -9.40 -40.45
CA HIS A 386 41.05 -10.19 -41.65
C HIS A 386 40.00 -10.01 -42.78
N ALA A 387 39.07 -9.08 -42.60
CA ALA A 387 37.98 -8.82 -43.55
C ALA A 387 38.26 -7.57 -44.41
N ASP A 388 37.20 -6.94 -44.94
CA ASP A 388 37.27 -5.75 -45.79
C ASP A 388 37.80 -4.49 -45.05
N GLN A 389 38.12 -3.43 -45.80
CA GLN A 389 38.69 -2.20 -45.23
C GLN A 389 37.80 -1.57 -44.14
N THR A 390 36.48 -1.68 -44.29
CA THR A 390 35.51 -1.17 -43.30
C THR A 390 35.59 -1.97 -42.01
N ALA A 391 35.65 -3.30 -42.10
CA ALA A 391 35.84 -4.19 -40.96
C ALA A 391 37.18 -3.95 -40.25
N GLN A 392 38.26 -3.73 -41.01
CA GLN A 392 39.58 -3.44 -40.44
C GLN A 392 39.60 -2.13 -39.65
N SER A 393 38.92 -1.09 -40.17
CA SER A 393 38.74 0.18 -39.44
C SER A 393 37.99 -0.04 -38.13
N LEU A 394 36.91 -0.82 -38.16
CA LEU A 394 36.15 -1.18 -36.97
C LEU A 394 37.00 -1.98 -35.96
N ALA A 395 37.81 -2.93 -36.43
CA ALA A 395 38.74 -3.71 -35.61
C ALA A 395 39.75 -2.82 -34.87
N ALA A 396 40.34 -1.84 -35.58
CA ALA A 396 41.30 -0.92 -35.00
C ALA A 396 40.69 -0.09 -33.85
N ARG A 397 39.42 0.32 -34.01
CA ARG A 397 38.69 1.07 -32.97
C ARG A 397 38.37 0.23 -31.73
N LEU A 398 38.40 -1.11 -31.82
CA LEU A 398 38.21 -2.01 -30.67
C LEU A 398 39.48 -2.23 -29.84
N HIS A 399 40.63 -1.73 -30.28
CA HIS A 399 41.91 -1.88 -29.57
C HIS A 399 41.85 -1.52 -28.08
N PRO A 400 41.20 -0.41 -27.63
CA PRO A 400 41.13 -0.06 -26.21
C PRO A 400 40.51 -1.13 -25.30
N PHE A 401 39.62 -1.96 -25.86
CA PHE A 401 38.84 -2.97 -25.14
C PHE A 401 39.40 -4.39 -25.28
N VAL A 402 40.40 -4.59 -26.14
CA VAL A 402 41.04 -5.90 -26.36
C VAL A 402 42.48 -5.89 -25.86
N ASP A 403 43.26 -4.87 -26.24
CA ASP A 403 44.69 -4.79 -25.94
C ASP A 403 45.05 -3.54 -25.11
N GLY A 404 44.11 -2.60 -24.97
CA GLY A 404 44.28 -1.35 -24.22
C GLY A 404 43.79 -1.39 -22.76
N ALA A 405 43.51 -0.20 -22.22
CA ALA A 405 43.21 0.03 -20.81
C ALA A 405 41.95 -0.70 -20.30
N PHE A 406 40.97 -0.95 -21.18
CA PHE A 406 39.69 -1.55 -20.80
C PHE A 406 39.63 -3.08 -21.03
N LYS A 407 40.75 -3.71 -21.42
CA LYS A 407 40.79 -5.15 -21.75
C LYS A 407 40.21 -6.05 -20.65
N HIS A 408 40.44 -5.69 -19.39
CA HIS A 408 40.05 -6.51 -18.25
C HIS A 408 38.53 -6.60 -18.04
N LEU A 409 37.73 -5.75 -18.69
CA LEU A 409 36.27 -5.79 -18.59
C LEU A 409 35.65 -6.93 -19.42
N PHE A 410 36.22 -7.22 -20.60
CA PHE A 410 35.59 -8.07 -21.63
C PHE A 410 36.49 -9.18 -22.20
N ASP A 411 37.79 -9.19 -21.88
CA ASP A 411 38.75 -10.17 -22.41
C ASP A 411 38.76 -11.45 -21.55
N GLY A 412 37.76 -12.30 -21.79
CA GLY A 412 37.67 -13.64 -21.20
C GLY A 412 36.23 -14.10 -20.92
N PRO A 413 36.05 -15.34 -20.45
CA PRO A 413 34.75 -15.83 -20.02
C PRO A 413 34.21 -15.03 -18.83
N SER A 414 32.89 -14.98 -18.69
CA SER A 414 32.25 -14.38 -17.52
C SER A 414 32.73 -15.06 -16.24
N SER A 415 33.11 -14.25 -15.25
CA SER A 415 33.65 -14.74 -13.97
C SER A 415 32.64 -14.68 -12.82
N ALA A 416 31.51 -14.02 -13.04
CA ALA A 416 30.42 -13.89 -12.08
C ALA A 416 29.10 -14.23 -12.77
N THR A 417 28.27 -15.01 -12.09
CA THR A 417 26.90 -15.30 -12.54
C THR A 417 26.01 -14.15 -12.11
N GLY A 418 25.39 -13.47 -13.08
CA GLY A 418 24.37 -12.45 -12.82
C GLY A 418 23.01 -13.07 -12.42
N GLU A 419 23.03 -14.12 -11.61
CA GLU A 419 21.87 -14.91 -11.21
C GLU A 419 21.63 -14.79 -9.70
N GLY A 420 20.36 -14.89 -9.29
CA GLY A 420 19.92 -14.79 -7.90
C GLY A 420 18.69 -13.89 -7.75
N HIS A 421 18.09 -13.90 -6.55
CA HIS A 421 16.91 -13.08 -6.23
C HIS A 421 17.23 -11.58 -6.16
N LEU A 422 18.48 -11.22 -5.83
CA LEU A 422 19.00 -9.86 -5.91
C LEU A 422 20.38 -9.88 -6.56
N VAL A 423 20.55 -9.15 -7.66
CA VAL A 423 21.85 -8.96 -8.33
C VAL A 423 22.15 -7.47 -8.41
N VAL A 424 23.31 -7.06 -7.92
CA VAL A 424 23.81 -5.68 -7.99
C VAL A 424 25.05 -5.65 -8.89
N PHE A 425 25.06 -4.75 -9.87
CA PHE A 425 26.14 -4.56 -10.86
C PHE A 425 26.88 -3.26 -10.65
#